data_AF-A0A9P8G7U2-F1
#
_entry.id   AF-A0A9P8G7U2-F1
#
_cell.length_a   1.000
_cell.length_b   1.000
_cell.length_c   1.000
_cell.angle_alpha   90.00
_cell.angle_beta   90.00
_cell.angle_gamma   90.00
#
_symmetry.space_group_name_H-M   'P 1'
#
loop_
_entity.id
_entity.type
_entity.pdbx_description
1 polymer ?
#
loop_
_entity_poly.entity_id
_entity_poly.type
_entity_poly.pdbx_seq_one_letter_code
_entity_poly.pdbx_strand_id
1 'polypeptide(L)'
;MSHPDPPDGDIPMQEPDRPRGYTVPFPPEPPHKVDEHGNITLEFWSDIRDKYTVRLSDDKTYFDIRELDDDDPTGMGRRFEGDWPKMYSMGPPSEAPDYNPIFEKFGLKILNAAGFINCVQPCDSITFGPLGRLHGKPYRNPTWDPAEKTHPIFRRQMWHGITDEIYALLQPSLNLASAILDDPTTLSYFYALRQPAGSMSTVVDPDTYLTCKITDIPNTLTEAQQLDTFQAIWDMQFYTYFGFAEMGPDYDCYGRTRLNLDSNARIIPASGPNTRCSIVELSNRYIWWLIEMSRLTATGQAANINWFQEVQRMFRVPAHKREHIDLTSAYFRITLMLACTVLHELVHAFSNAYFENPTPLAQPREPWIRGTRCNEQGCCFEQFIFGGLPRAMIIGIPPISHRYTSDQTIAMPFGAFFEEQWDQWFIQFADDNSCVMPSVNKADSNQPRRMYPILQEWFQRIHSDAMWMDQVQRFGMEAIKMPKVPLWQVMLWERAQRGFWGTGEERWNRNEPFGRTHNWV
;
A
#
# COMPACT_ATOMS: atom_id res chain seq x y z
N MET A 1 68.62 -3.26 15.48
CA MET A 1 67.40 -2.88 16.22
C MET A 1 66.39 -2.47 15.17
N SER A 2 65.59 -3.44 14.71
CA SER A 2 64.54 -3.26 13.70
C SER A 2 63.26 -2.87 14.42
N HIS A 3 62.65 -1.75 14.00
CA HIS A 3 61.32 -1.36 14.42
C HIS A 3 60.30 -2.39 13.93
N PRO A 4 59.32 -2.81 14.75
CA PRO A 4 58.23 -3.64 14.28
C PRO A 4 57.22 -2.76 13.52
N ASP A 5 56.80 -3.23 12.34
CA ASP A 5 55.70 -2.65 11.57
C ASP A 5 54.40 -2.67 12.40
N PRO A 6 53.52 -1.66 12.23
CA PRO A 6 52.23 -1.66 12.89
C PRO A 6 51.36 -2.80 12.34
N PRO A 7 50.51 -3.42 13.19
CA PRO A 7 49.62 -4.47 12.72
C PRO A 7 48.57 -3.85 11.81
N ASP A 8 48.54 -4.29 10.55
CA ASP A 8 47.38 -4.19 9.65
C ASP A 8 46.25 -5.03 10.25
N GLY A 9 45.59 -4.46 11.25
CA GLY A 9 44.28 -4.90 11.69
C GLY A 9 43.26 -4.25 10.78
N ASP A 10 42.72 -5.02 9.84
CA ASP A 10 41.44 -4.71 9.20
C ASP A 10 40.39 -4.57 10.30
N ILE A 11 40.17 -3.33 10.75
CA ILE A 11 39.00 -2.98 11.56
C ILE A 11 37.81 -3.29 10.66
N PRO A 12 36.91 -4.23 11.00
CA PRO A 12 35.71 -4.44 10.22
C PRO A 12 35.00 -3.09 10.16
N MET A 13 34.88 -2.53 8.96
CA MET A 13 34.00 -1.38 8.75
C MET A 13 32.64 -1.82 9.27
N GLN A 14 32.26 -1.30 10.43
CA GLN A 14 30.97 -1.53 11.03
C GLN A 14 29.96 -1.06 9.98
N GLU A 15 29.13 -1.98 9.46
CA GLU A 15 28.09 -1.60 8.50
C GLU A 15 27.33 -0.40 9.10
N PRO A 16 27.07 0.65 8.32
CA PRO A 16 26.36 1.81 8.82
C PRO A 16 25.03 1.37 9.45
N ASP A 17 24.72 1.95 10.62
CA ASP A 17 23.48 1.67 11.33
C ASP A 17 22.29 1.93 10.39
N ARG A 18 21.47 0.92 10.16
CA ARG A 18 20.37 0.92 9.17
C ARG A 18 19.08 0.42 9.81
N PRO A 19 17.91 0.85 9.30
CA PRO A 19 16.64 0.27 9.72
C PRO A 19 16.66 -1.25 9.70
N ARG A 20 15.97 -1.86 10.66
CA ARG A 20 15.87 -3.32 10.79
C ARG A 20 15.39 -3.93 9.47
N GLY A 21 16.16 -4.90 8.99
CA GLY A 21 15.82 -5.68 7.81
C GLY A 21 14.63 -6.63 8.00
N TYR A 22 14.19 -7.19 6.88
CA TYR A 22 13.19 -8.24 6.81
C TYR A 22 13.83 -9.52 6.28
N THR A 23 13.47 -10.66 6.86
CA THR A 23 13.96 -11.97 6.40
C THR A 23 12.88 -12.61 5.55
N VAL A 24 13.22 -12.98 4.32
CA VAL A 24 12.33 -13.61 3.36
C VAL A 24 13.10 -14.69 2.60
N PRO A 25 12.51 -15.85 2.31
CA PRO A 25 13.20 -16.88 1.55
C PRO A 25 13.59 -16.39 0.16
N PHE A 26 14.70 -16.89 -0.39
CA PHE A 26 15.04 -16.69 -1.80
C PHE A 26 13.92 -17.26 -2.68
N PRO A 27 13.43 -16.52 -3.69
CA PRO A 27 12.34 -16.97 -4.55
C PRO A 27 12.75 -18.17 -5.41
N PRO A 28 11.79 -18.95 -5.92
CA PRO A 28 12.07 -19.98 -6.90
C PRO A 28 12.59 -19.38 -8.22
N GLU A 29 13.74 -19.86 -8.69
CA GLU A 29 14.38 -19.46 -9.95
C GLU A 29 14.28 -20.55 -11.03
N PRO A 30 13.98 -20.22 -12.31
CA PRO A 30 13.93 -21.22 -13.37
C PRO A 30 15.25 -22.00 -13.42
N PRO A 31 15.21 -23.34 -13.55
CA PRO A 31 16.45 -24.10 -13.66
C PRO A 31 17.22 -23.65 -14.91
N HIS A 32 18.54 -23.47 -14.76
CA HIS A 32 19.40 -23.22 -15.91
C HIS A 32 19.41 -24.45 -16.81
N LYS A 33 18.99 -24.29 -18.06
CA LYS A 33 19.18 -25.30 -19.10
C LYS A 33 20.28 -24.88 -20.05
N VAL A 34 20.93 -25.88 -20.63
CA VAL A 34 21.88 -25.69 -21.72
C VAL A 34 21.28 -26.33 -22.97
N ASP A 35 21.40 -25.65 -24.10
CA ASP A 35 21.05 -26.23 -25.39
C ASP A 35 22.03 -27.34 -25.79
N GLU A 36 21.76 -28.00 -26.92
CA GLU A 36 22.62 -29.04 -27.50
C GLU A 36 24.05 -28.57 -27.84
N HIS A 37 24.28 -27.25 -27.85
CA HIS A 37 25.57 -26.60 -28.11
C HIS A 37 26.25 -26.11 -26.82
N GLY A 38 25.66 -26.34 -25.64
CA GLY A 38 26.18 -25.92 -24.35
C GLY A 38 25.91 -24.46 -23.97
N ASN A 39 25.09 -23.73 -24.73
CA ASN A 39 24.71 -22.36 -24.38
C ASN A 39 23.57 -22.36 -23.36
N ILE A 40 23.62 -21.43 -22.41
CA ILE A 40 22.53 -21.25 -21.43
C ILE A 40 21.28 -20.78 -22.18
N THR A 41 20.18 -21.53 -22.05
CA THR A 41 18.86 -21.12 -22.52
C THR A 41 18.13 -20.42 -21.38
N LEU A 42 17.60 -19.22 -21.67
CA LEU A 42 16.73 -18.49 -20.75
C LEU A 42 15.32 -19.03 -20.90
N GLU A 43 14.84 -19.77 -19.92
CA GLU A 43 13.43 -20.17 -19.82
C GLU A 43 12.66 -19.15 -18.97
N PHE A 44 11.49 -18.72 -19.46
CA PHE A 44 10.58 -17.88 -18.68
C PHE A 44 9.58 -18.75 -17.93
N TRP A 45 9.25 -18.36 -16.70
CA TRP A 45 8.30 -19.11 -15.86
C TRP A 45 6.94 -19.33 -16.54
N SER A 46 6.48 -18.38 -17.36
CA SER A 46 5.25 -18.51 -18.16
C SER A 46 5.22 -19.77 -19.01
N ASP A 47 6.37 -20.24 -19.47
CA ASP A 47 6.49 -21.27 -20.52
C ASP A 47 6.69 -22.65 -19.91
N ILE A 48 7.22 -22.71 -18.69
CA ILE A 48 7.66 -23.96 -18.06
C ILE A 48 6.95 -24.29 -16.75
N ARG A 49 6.21 -23.37 -16.14
CA ARG A 49 5.64 -23.50 -14.79
C ARG A 49 4.86 -24.80 -14.53
N ASP A 50 4.15 -25.33 -15.52
CA ASP A 50 3.31 -26.53 -15.35
C ASP A 50 4.14 -27.83 -15.28
N LYS A 51 5.41 -27.77 -15.69
CA LYS A 51 6.36 -28.89 -15.64
C LYS A 51 7.11 -28.98 -14.31
N TYR A 52 6.91 -28.04 -13.39
CA TYR A 52 7.68 -27.98 -12.15
C TYR A 52 6.79 -27.95 -10.91
N THR A 53 7.33 -28.47 -9.81
CA THR A 53 6.81 -28.27 -8.47
C THR A 53 7.84 -27.60 -7.58
N VAL A 54 7.34 -26.81 -6.63
CA VAL A 54 8.16 -26.02 -5.71
C VAL A 54 7.83 -26.43 -4.28
N ARG A 55 8.83 -26.46 -3.41
CA ARG A 55 8.65 -26.53 -1.96
C ARG A 55 9.53 -25.53 -1.24
N LEU A 56 9.12 -25.10 -0.06
CA LEU A 56 9.99 -24.35 0.83
C LEU A 56 11.02 -25.33 1.41
N SER A 57 12.30 -24.93 1.43
CA SER A 57 13.38 -25.67 2.07
C SER A 57 13.11 -25.88 3.57
N ASP A 58 13.72 -26.92 4.15
CA ASP A 58 13.51 -27.29 5.56
C ASP A 58 13.97 -26.18 6.53
N ASP A 59 15.04 -25.45 6.17
CA ASP A 59 15.55 -24.29 6.92
C ASP A 59 14.80 -22.98 6.63
N LYS A 60 13.85 -23.02 5.68
CA LYS A 60 13.01 -21.90 5.24
C LYS A 60 13.78 -20.72 4.65
N THR A 61 14.97 -20.95 4.11
CA THR A 61 15.79 -19.86 3.54
C THR A 61 15.63 -19.69 2.02
N TYR A 62 15.17 -20.72 1.30
CA TYR A 62 14.92 -20.67 -0.15
C TYR A 62 13.84 -21.68 -0.59
N PHE A 63 13.47 -21.66 -1.88
CA PHE A 63 12.55 -22.64 -2.46
C PHE A 63 13.28 -23.66 -3.35
N ASP A 64 13.12 -24.96 -3.06
CA ASP A 64 13.57 -26.05 -3.94
C ASP A 64 12.60 -26.21 -5.11
N ILE A 65 13.12 -26.56 -6.29
CA ILE A 65 12.35 -26.80 -7.52
C ILE A 65 12.67 -28.18 -8.07
N ARG A 66 11.64 -28.88 -8.55
CA ARG A 66 11.78 -30.19 -9.20
C ARG A 66 10.88 -30.29 -10.43
N GLU A 67 11.39 -30.92 -11.49
CA GLU A 67 10.59 -31.26 -12.68
C GLU A 67 9.59 -32.38 -12.35
N LEU A 68 8.36 -32.22 -12.81
CA LEU A 68 7.31 -33.23 -12.72
C LEU A 68 7.55 -34.30 -13.79
N ASP A 69 7.23 -35.54 -13.46
CA ASP A 69 7.28 -36.63 -14.42
C ASP A 69 6.02 -36.59 -15.29
N ASP A 70 6.19 -36.52 -16.62
CA ASP A 70 5.07 -36.50 -17.57
C ASP A 70 4.22 -37.78 -17.47
N ASP A 71 4.84 -38.90 -17.06
CA ASP A 71 4.18 -40.19 -16.86
C ASP A 71 3.49 -40.31 -15.47
N ASP A 72 3.72 -39.35 -14.57
CA ASP A 72 3.00 -39.21 -13.31
C ASP A 72 2.32 -37.83 -13.16
N PRO A 73 1.12 -37.66 -13.71
CA PRO A 73 0.37 -36.40 -13.64
C PRO A 73 -0.05 -36.04 -12.21
N THR A 74 0.02 -36.97 -11.25
CA THR A 74 -0.28 -36.69 -9.84
C THR A 74 0.90 -36.00 -9.13
N GLY A 75 2.12 -36.14 -9.66
CA GLY A 75 3.35 -35.61 -9.09
C GLY A 75 3.71 -36.24 -7.74
N MET A 76 3.19 -37.44 -7.45
CA MET A 76 3.39 -38.20 -6.22
C MET A 76 4.54 -39.23 -6.34
N GLY A 77 4.90 -39.56 -7.58
CA GLY A 77 5.93 -40.47 -8.01
C GLY A 77 7.31 -39.81 -8.04
N ARG A 78 8.29 -40.62 -7.70
CA ARG A 78 9.71 -40.27 -7.68
C ARG A 78 10.31 -40.74 -9.01
N ARG A 79 10.75 -39.80 -9.85
CA ARG A 79 11.55 -40.10 -11.05
C ARG A 79 12.99 -40.39 -10.66
N PHE A 80 13.49 -39.69 -9.63
CA PHE A 80 14.84 -39.85 -9.08
C PHE A 80 14.83 -40.08 -7.57
N GLU A 81 15.94 -40.66 -7.06
CA GLU A 81 16.17 -40.78 -5.62
C GLU A 81 16.30 -39.37 -5.00
N GLY A 82 15.50 -39.09 -3.97
CA GLY A 82 15.42 -37.77 -3.35
C GLY A 82 14.18 -36.96 -3.73
N ASP A 83 13.42 -37.38 -4.75
CA ASP A 83 12.19 -36.69 -5.18
C ASP A 83 11.11 -36.63 -4.08
N TRP A 84 10.40 -35.50 -4.05
CA TRP A 84 9.32 -35.23 -3.10
C TRP A 84 7.98 -35.03 -3.80
N PRO A 85 6.85 -35.29 -3.10
CA PRO A 85 5.52 -35.05 -3.65
C PRO A 85 5.33 -33.61 -4.10
N LYS A 86 4.50 -33.41 -5.12
CA LYS A 86 4.08 -32.08 -5.58
C LYS A 86 3.49 -31.27 -4.42
N MET A 87 4.10 -30.13 -4.11
CA MET A 87 3.69 -29.26 -2.99
C MET A 87 3.03 -27.98 -3.48
N TYR A 88 3.81 -27.12 -4.15
CA TYR A 88 3.31 -25.84 -4.68
C TYR A 88 3.38 -25.82 -6.21
N SER A 89 2.43 -25.10 -6.80
CA SER A 89 2.43 -24.76 -8.22
C SER A 89 2.82 -23.30 -8.39
N MET A 90 3.67 -23.04 -9.38
CA MET A 90 4.01 -21.70 -9.83
C MET A 90 2.87 -21.09 -10.66
N GLY A 91 2.89 -19.76 -10.77
CA GLY A 91 1.97 -19.00 -11.60
C GLY A 91 0.52 -18.94 -11.10
N PRO A 92 -0.43 -18.58 -11.98
CA PRO A 92 -1.77 -18.21 -11.55
C PRO A 92 -2.50 -19.37 -10.84
N PRO A 93 -3.29 -19.07 -9.80
CA PRO A 93 -3.98 -20.09 -9.02
C PRO A 93 -5.17 -20.71 -9.77
N SER A 94 -5.61 -20.16 -10.91
CA SER A 94 -6.62 -20.75 -11.80
C SER A 94 -6.45 -20.27 -13.25
N GLU A 95 -7.29 -20.77 -14.16
CA GLU A 95 -7.34 -20.34 -15.57
C GLU A 95 -7.95 -18.93 -15.78
N ALA A 96 -8.37 -18.23 -14.72
CA ALA A 96 -8.82 -16.86 -14.85
C ALA A 96 -7.69 -15.97 -15.44
N PRO A 97 -8.02 -15.06 -16.36
CA PRO A 97 -7.04 -14.09 -16.85
C PRO A 97 -6.83 -12.96 -15.84
N ASP A 98 -5.83 -12.11 -16.10
CA ASP A 98 -5.65 -10.80 -15.47
C ASP A 98 -5.38 -10.82 -13.95
N TYR A 99 -4.63 -11.82 -13.50
CA TYR A 99 -4.05 -11.81 -12.16
C TYR A 99 -3.03 -10.69 -12.02
N ASN A 100 -2.88 -10.15 -10.80
CA ASN A 100 -1.76 -9.25 -10.51
C ASN A 100 -0.43 -9.91 -10.95
N PRO A 101 0.52 -9.18 -11.58
CA PRO A 101 1.76 -9.75 -12.11
C PRO A 101 2.60 -10.54 -11.09
N ILE A 102 2.52 -10.19 -9.81
CA ILE A 102 3.16 -10.95 -8.72
C ILE A 102 2.50 -12.33 -8.56
N PHE A 103 1.16 -12.41 -8.60
CA PHE A 103 0.46 -13.70 -8.63
C PHE A 103 0.74 -14.49 -9.89
N GLU A 104 0.73 -13.83 -11.05
CA GLU A 104 0.98 -14.47 -12.34
C GLU A 104 2.36 -15.13 -12.39
N LYS A 105 3.34 -14.53 -11.71
CA LYS A 105 4.71 -15.07 -11.63
C LYS A 105 4.85 -16.16 -10.57
N PHE A 106 4.52 -15.86 -9.32
CA PHE A 106 4.90 -16.73 -8.19
C PHE A 106 3.78 -17.67 -7.73
N GLY A 107 2.52 -17.27 -7.86
CA GLY A 107 1.38 -18.05 -7.40
C GLY A 107 1.08 -17.97 -5.89
N LEU A 108 -0.17 -18.26 -5.55
CA LEU A 108 -0.76 -17.98 -4.22
C LEU A 108 -0.03 -18.71 -3.08
N LYS A 109 0.27 -20.00 -3.25
CA LYS A 109 0.87 -20.84 -2.19
C LYS A 109 2.30 -20.42 -1.85
N ILE A 110 3.06 -20.05 -2.88
CA ILE A 110 4.47 -19.66 -2.73
C ILE A 110 4.56 -18.30 -2.05
N LEU A 111 3.69 -17.35 -2.44
CA LEU A 111 3.58 -16.06 -1.76
C LEU A 111 3.14 -16.21 -0.29
N ASN A 112 2.21 -17.13 -0.01
CA ASN A 112 1.82 -17.44 1.36
C ASN A 112 3.00 -18.03 2.17
N ALA A 113 3.67 -19.05 1.62
CA ALA A 113 4.80 -19.72 2.28
C ALA A 113 5.99 -18.78 2.52
N ALA A 114 6.21 -17.80 1.64
CA ALA A 114 7.24 -16.77 1.79
C ALA A 114 6.87 -15.67 2.80
N GLY A 115 5.62 -15.64 3.30
CA GLY A 115 5.17 -14.67 4.30
C GLY A 115 4.60 -13.36 3.76
N PHE A 116 4.21 -13.30 2.48
CA PHE A 116 3.58 -12.11 1.89
C PHE A 116 2.07 -12.04 2.13
N ILE A 117 1.43 -13.16 2.49
CA ILE A 117 -0.03 -13.23 2.71
C ILE A 117 -0.36 -13.37 4.19
N ASN A 118 0.20 -14.39 4.83
CA ASN A 118 0.07 -14.60 6.27
C ASN A 118 1.44 -14.40 6.93
N CYS A 119 1.44 -13.98 8.19
CA CYS A 119 2.71 -13.88 8.91
C CYS A 119 3.21 -15.27 9.29
N VAL A 120 4.45 -15.56 8.92
CA VAL A 120 5.12 -16.84 9.18
C VAL A 120 6.20 -16.74 10.27
N GLN A 121 6.49 -15.51 10.71
CA GLN A 121 7.45 -15.23 11.78
C GLN A 121 6.71 -14.93 13.09
N PRO A 122 7.31 -15.23 14.26
CA PRO A 122 6.77 -14.78 15.54
C PRO A 122 6.69 -13.25 15.57
N CYS A 123 5.55 -12.73 16.01
CA CYS A 123 5.31 -11.30 16.04
C CYS A 123 5.73 -10.72 17.39
N ASP A 124 6.30 -9.51 17.35
CA ASP A 124 6.50 -8.71 18.55
C ASP A 124 5.16 -8.44 19.24
N SER A 125 5.17 -8.22 20.56
CA SER A 125 3.94 -7.95 21.31
C SER A 125 3.20 -6.76 20.73
N ILE A 126 1.96 -6.99 20.32
CA ILE A 126 1.08 -5.96 19.75
C ILE A 126 0.62 -5.07 20.90
N THR A 127 0.85 -3.78 20.76
CA THR A 127 0.35 -2.76 21.68
C THR A 127 -0.85 -2.06 21.03
N PHE A 128 -1.70 -1.41 21.83
CA PHE A 128 -2.94 -0.73 21.38
C PHE A 128 -2.67 0.53 20.53
N GLY A 129 -1.71 0.47 19.60
CA GLY A 129 -1.30 1.53 18.69
C GLY A 129 -0.02 2.25 19.13
N PRO A 130 0.81 2.69 18.17
CA PRO A 130 2.11 3.30 18.44
C PRO A 130 2.00 4.73 19.00
N LEU A 131 3.13 5.25 19.51
CA LEU A 131 3.31 6.65 19.87
C LEU A 131 4.31 7.30 18.89
N GLY A 132 3.92 8.42 18.28
CA GLY A 132 4.83 9.19 17.43
C GLY A 132 5.87 9.97 18.23
N ARG A 133 6.93 10.42 17.57
CA ARG A 133 8.11 11.04 18.22
C ARG A 133 7.78 12.35 18.93
N LEU A 134 6.78 13.08 18.45
CA LEU A 134 6.32 14.33 19.05
C LEU A 134 5.19 14.13 20.05
N HIS A 135 4.74 12.89 20.29
CA HIS A 135 3.66 12.59 21.24
C HIS A 135 3.89 13.25 22.60
N GLY A 136 5.12 13.19 23.12
CA GLY A 136 5.47 13.75 24.43
C GLY A 136 5.66 15.27 24.47
N LYS A 137 5.59 15.98 23.34
CA LYS A 137 5.82 17.43 23.35
C LYS A 137 4.68 18.14 24.11
N PRO A 138 4.95 19.17 24.94
CA PRO A 138 3.90 19.83 25.73
C PRO A 138 2.75 20.43 24.91
N TYR A 139 3.01 20.87 23.68
CA TYR A 139 1.98 21.37 22.77
C TYR A 139 1.09 20.26 22.17
N ARG A 140 1.57 19.01 22.19
CA ARG A 140 0.89 17.82 21.65
C ARG A 140 0.14 17.03 22.72
N ASN A 141 0.77 16.86 23.89
CA ASN A 141 0.24 16.14 25.04
C ASN A 141 0.68 16.88 26.33
N PRO A 142 -0.01 17.96 26.72
CA PRO A 142 0.41 18.83 27.81
C PRO A 142 0.43 18.14 29.18
N THR A 143 -0.40 17.10 29.35
CA THR A 143 -0.51 16.30 30.57
C THR A 143 0.44 15.11 30.57
N TRP A 144 1.13 14.84 29.47
CA TRP A 144 1.92 13.62 29.25
C TRP A 144 1.09 12.36 29.53
N ASP A 145 -0.20 12.34 29.16
CA ASP A 145 -1.01 11.15 29.36
C ASP A 145 -0.68 10.11 28.27
N PRO A 146 -0.05 8.96 28.61
CA PRO A 146 0.29 7.93 27.63
C PRO A 146 -0.96 7.26 27.00
N ALA A 147 -2.15 7.45 27.58
CA ALA A 147 -3.41 7.02 26.98
C ALA A 147 -3.87 7.96 25.83
N GLU A 148 -3.36 9.19 25.75
CA GLU A 148 -3.74 10.19 24.76
C GLU A 148 -3.01 10.03 23.42
N LYS A 149 -3.05 8.79 22.89
CA LYS A 149 -2.36 8.41 21.64
C LYS A 149 -2.93 9.14 20.42
N THR A 150 -4.25 9.36 20.40
CA THR A 150 -4.94 9.98 19.27
C THR A 150 -4.59 11.46 19.10
N HIS A 151 -4.13 11.83 17.91
CA HIS A 151 -3.92 13.21 17.48
C HIS A 151 -5.24 14.00 17.61
N PRO A 152 -5.22 15.28 18.04
CA PRO A 152 -6.43 16.09 18.18
C PRO A 152 -7.42 16.02 17.01
N ILE A 153 -6.90 16.04 15.77
CA ILE A 153 -7.70 15.99 14.55
C ILE A 153 -8.43 14.66 14.29
N PHE A 154 -8.07 13.60 15.00
CA PHE A 154 -8.71 12.27 14.88
C PHE A 154 -9.52 11.88 16.10
N ARG A 155 -9.67 12.78 17.09
CA ARG A 155 -10.46 12.50 18.28
C ARG A 155 -11.95 12.36 17.96
N ARG A 156 -12.68 11.71 18.84
CA ARG A 156 -14.09 11.33 18.68
C ARG A 156 -14.98 12.45 18.14
N GLN A 157 -14.81 13.69 18.60
CA GLN A 157 -15.62 14.84 18.19
C GLN A 157 -15.48 15.19 16.70
N MET A 158 -14.40 14.74 16.05
CA MET A 158 -14.17 14.96 14.63
C MET A 158 -14.95 14.00 13.74
N TRP A 159 -15.55 12.95 14.31
CA TRP A 159 -16.23 11.89 13.57
C TRP A 159 -17.75 12.01 13.67
N HIS A 160 -18.39 12.24 12.54
CA HIS A 160 -19.83 12.43 12.42
C HIS A 160 -20.53 11.16 11.96
N GLY A 161 -21.75 10.95 12.44
CA GLY A 161 -22.60 9.83 11.99
C GLY A 161 -22.21 8.44 12.50
N ILE A 162 -21.28 8.35 13.45
CA ILE A 162 -20.87 7.07 14.09
C ILE A 162 -21.10 7.10 15.60
N THR A 163 -21.24 5.92 16.21
CA THR A 163 -21.35 5.74 17.67
C THR A 163 -19.97 5.65 18.32
N ASP A 164 -19.92 5.70 19.66
CA ASP A 164 -18.68 5.57 20.42
C ASP A 164 -18.07 4.15 20.29
N GLU A 165 -18.92 3.12 20.14
CA GLU A 165 -18.49 1.75 19.89
C GLU A 165 -17.82 1.62 18.53
N ILE A 166 -18.38 2.25 17.48
CA ILE A 166 -17.74 2.26 16.15
C ILE A 166 -16.44 3.04 16.19
N TYR A 167 -16.41 4.20 16.87
CA TYR A 167 -15.18 4.97 17.03
C TYR A 167 -14.07 4.15 17.71
N ALA A 168 -14.41 3.37 18.75
CA ALA A 168 -13.45 2.49 19.43
C ALA A 168 -12.84 1.44 18.48
N LEU A 169 -13.57 0.99 17.46
CA LEU A 169 -13.04 0.07 16.45
C LEU A 169 -12.02 0.73 15.51
N LEU A 170 -12.10 2.06 15.32
CA LEU A 170 -11.15 2.81 14.48
C LEU A 170 -9.81 3.04 15.19
N GLN A 171 -9.79 2.93 16.52
CA GLN A 171 -8.69 3.37 17.37
C GLN A 171 -7.30 2.84 16.96
N PRO A 172 -7.13 1.58 16.54
CA PRO A 172 -5.84 1.08 16.06
C PRO A 172 -5.32 1.84 14.84
N SER A 173 -6.18 2.10 13.85
CA SER A 173 -5.85 2.88 12.66
C SER A 173 -5.60 4.34 13.00
N LEU A 174 -6.42 4.93 13.87
CA LEU A 174 -6.26 6.33 14.26
C LEU A 174 -5.00 6.55 15.08
N ASN A 175 -4.59 5.59 15.93
CA ASN A 175 -3.33 5.67 16.67
C ASN A 175 -2.13 5.58 15.73
N LEU A 176 -2.17 4.69 14.75
CA LEU A 176 -1.13 4.63 13.73
C LEU A 176 -1.04 5.93 12.91
N ALA A 177 -2.18 6.43 12.43
CA ALA A 177 -2.24 7.71 11.71
C ALA A 177 -1.72 8.88 12.57
N SER A 178 -2.05 8.87 13.86
CA SER A 178 -1.58 9.88 14.82
C SER A 178 -0.07 9.82 15.01
N ALA A 179 0.51 8.63 15.14
CA ALA A 179 1.94 8.46 15.26
C ALA A 179 2.70 8.95 14.02
N ILE A 180 2.14 8.73 12.82
CA ILE A 180 2.67 9.27 11.57
C ILE A 180 2.62 10.80 11.56
N LEU A 181 1.49 11.43 11.93
CA LEU A 181 1.39 12.90 12.02
C LEU A 181 2.33 13.51 13.07
N ASP A 182 2.58 12.78 14.16
CA ASP A 182 3.47 13.17 15.24
C ASP A 182 4.97 12.96 14.91
N ASP A 183 5.35 12.75 13.64
CA ASP A 183 6.76 12.69 13.20
C ASP A 183 7.22 14.02 12.53
N PRO A 184 8.42 14.55 12.87
CA PRO A 184 8.96 15.78 12.26
C PRO A 184 9.09 15.77 10.73
N THR A 185 9.40 14.62 10.13
CA THR A 185 9.47 14.46 8.66
C THR A 185 8.08 14.61 8.06
N THR A 186 7.06 14.04 8.69
CA THR A 186 5.66 14.24 8.27
C THR A 186 5.25 15.72 8.35
N LEU A 187 5.59 16.42 9.44
CA LEU A 187 5.32 17.86 9.55
C LEU A 187 5.99 18.67 8.44
N SER A 188 7.16 18.25 7.95
CA SER A 188 7.83 18.93 6.83
C SER A 188 6.98 18.94 5.55
N TYR A 189 6.21 17.86 5.31
CA TYR A 189 5.28 17.77 4.18
C TYR A 189 4.15 18.79 4.30
N PHE A 190 3.48 18.83 5.45
CA PHE A 190 2.38 19.76 5.71
C PHE A 190 2.84 21.23 5.72
N TYR A 191 4.05 21.49 6.22
CA TYR A 191 4.66 22.83 6.15
C TYR A 191 4.81 23.30 4.71
N ALA A 192 5.24 22.42 3.79
CA ALA A 192 5.41 22.73 2.38
C ALA A 192 4.08 23.03 1.68
N LEU A 193 3.02 22.31 2.04
CA LEU A 193 1.66 22.54 1.49
C LEU A 193 1.01 23.83 1.99
N ARG A 194 1.34 24.27 3.21
CA ARG A 194 0.81 25.51 3.78
C ARG A 194 1.47 26.78 3.26
N GLN A 195 2.58 26.67 2.52
CA GLN A 195 3.25 27.85 1.99
C GLN A 195 2.30 28.64 1.06
N PRO A 196 2.32 29.98 1.09
CA PRO A 196 1.50 30.78 0.19
C PRO A 196 1.74 30.39 -1.28
N ALA A 197 0.68 30.35 -2.10
CA ALA A 197 0.80 29.97 -3.51
C ALA A 197 1.74 30.93 -4.30
N GLY A 198 1.90 32.16 -3.81
CA GLY A 198 2.84 33.15 -4.36
C GLY A 198 4.32 32.84 -4.11
N SER A 199 4.66 32.05 -3.08
CA SER A 199 6.06 31.63 -2.82
C SER A 199 6.43 30.32 -3.51
N MET A 200 5.47 29.60 -4.08
CA MET A 200 5.71 28.35 -4.83
C MET A 200 6.25 28.64 -6.24
N SER A 201 7.09 27.74 -6.74
CA SER A 201 7.53 27.79 -8.14
C SER A 201 6.33 27.60 -9.06
N THR A 202 6.32 28.27 -10.22
CA THR A 202 5.24 28.16 -11.20
C THR A 202 5.82 27.74 -12.55
N VAL A 203 5.31 26.65 -13.10
CA VAL A 203 5.71 26.09 -14.41
C VAL A 203 4.46 25.95 -15.27
N VAL A 204 4.57 26.21 -16.58
CA VAL A 204 3.52 25.83 -17.53
C VAL A 204 3.99 24.55 -18.20
N ASP A 205 3.24 23.47 -18.01
CA ASP A 205 3.57 22.18 -18.63
C ASP A 205 3.44 22.28 -20.16
N PRO A 206 4.49 21.98 -20.94
CA PRO A 206 4.44 22.14 -22.39
C PRO A 206 3.53 21.12 -23.10
N ASP A 207 3.23 19.98 -22.47
CA ASP A 207 2.42 18.91 -23.06
C ASP A 207 0.90 19.12 -22.83
N THR A 208 0.52 19.74 -21.71
CA THR A 208 -0.87 19.95 -21.28
C THR A 208 -1.28 21.43 -21.18
N TYR A 209 -0.32 22.35 -21.21
CA TYR A 209 -0.50 23.80 -20.99
C TYR A 209 -1.07 24.17 -19.61
N LEU A 210 -1.06 23.24 -18.65
CA LEU A 210 -1.48 23.50 -17.27
C LEU A 210 -0.48 24.41 -16.57
N THR A 211 -0.99 25.35 -15.77
CA THR A 211 -0.15 26.15 -14.86
C THR A 211 0.02 25.40 -13.54
N CYS A 212 1.19 24.84 -13.34
CA CYS A 212 1.55 23.99 -12.20
C CYS A 212 2.24 24.81 -11.12
N LYS A 213 1.68 24.81 -9.90
CA LYS A 213 2.38 25.28 -8.70
C LYS A 213 3.20 24.13 -8.12
N ILE A 214 4.47 24.35 -7.84
CA ILE A 214 5.40 23.32 -7.36
C ILE A 214 5.97 23.75 -6.02
N THR A 215 5.85 22.88 -5.02
CA THR A 215 6.41 23.07 -3.69
C THR A 215 7.54 22.08 -3.40
N ASP A 216 8.45 22.50 -2.52
CA ASP A 216 9.60 21.73 -2.06
C ASP A 216 9.40 21.35 -0.59
N ILE A 217 9.58 20.07 -0.28
CA ILE A 217 9.50 19.58 1.09
C ILE A 217 10.86 19.83 1.74
N PRO A 218 10.95 20.66 2.80
CA PRO A 218 12.21 20.86 3.50
C PRO A 218 12.65 19.56 4.20
N ASN A 219 13.96 19.30 4.23
CA ASN A 219 14.49 18.11 4.90
C ASN A 219 14.24 18.12 6.42
N THR A 220 14.21 19.32 7.02
CA THR A 220 14.03 19.52 8.46
C THR A 220 13.31 20.83 8.74
N LEU A 221 12.57 20.87 9.84
CA LEU A 221 11.94 22.08 10.38
C LEU A 221 12.59 22.50 11.70
N THR A 222 12.69 23.80 11.95
CA THR A 222 12.97 24.34 13.29
C THR A 222 11.84 24.01 14.26
N GLU A 223 12.08 24.01 15.58
CA GLU A 223 11.01 23.73 16.56
C GLU A 223 9.82 24.70 16.45
N ALA A 224 10.07 25.98 16.13
CA ALA A 224 9.01 26.95 15.90
C ALA A 224 8.17 26.62 14.66
N GLN A 225 8.81 26.19 13.56
CA GLN A 225 8.09 25.73 12.37
C GLN A 225 7.33 24.43 12.63
N GLN A 226 7.88 23.51 13.41
CA GLN A 226 7.18 22.28 13.80
C GLN A 226 5.92 22.62 14.61
N LEU A 227 6.03 23.50 15.61
CA LEU A 227 4.88 23.95 16.41
C LEU A 227 3.82 24.65 15.55
N ASP A 228 4.22 25.59 14.70
CA ASP A 228 3.30 26.32 13.82
C ASP A 228 2.61 25.39 12.80
N THR A 229 3.31 24.38 12.29
CA THR A 229 2.72 23.38 11.39
C THR A 229 1.77 22.45 12.14
N PHE A 230 2.17 22.00 13.33
CA PHE A 230 1.31 21.20 14.19
C PHE A 230 0.00 21.93 14.51
N GLN A 231 0.10 23.23 14.85
CA GLN A 231 -1.07 24.06 15.12
C GLN A 231 -1.98 24.16 13.90
N ALA A 232 -1.43 24.28 12.69
CA ALA A 232 -2.23 24.28 11.46
C ALA A 232 -2.97 22.95 11.24
N ILE A 233 -2.33 21.80 11.51
CA ILE A 233 -3.00 20.49 11.45
C ILE A 233 -4.08 20.40 12.53
N TRP A 234 -3.86 20.98 13.72
CA TRP A 234 -4.89 21.04 14.76
C TRP A 234 -6.06 21.93 14.35
N ASP A 235 -5.80 23.11 13.78
CA ASP A 235 -6.81 24.06 13.33
C ASP A 235 -7.72 23.50 12.23
N MET A 236 -7.31 22.42 11.56
CA MET A 236 -8.20 21.65 10.69
C MET A 236 -9.50 21.23 11.37
N GLN A 237 -9.55 21.15 12.70
CA GLN A 237 -10.79 20.87 13.44
C GLN A 237 -11.92 21.88 13.17
N PHE A 238 -11.57 23.09 12.71
CA PHE A 238 -12.52 24.13 12.33
C PHE A 238 -12.93 24.07 10.85
N TYR A 239 -12.15 23.37 10.02
CA TYR A 239 -12.31 23.37 8.56
C TYR A 239 -12.75 22.03 8.00
N THR A 240 -12.66 20.96 8.79
CA THR A 240 -13.03 19.62 8.36
C THR A 240 -13.67 18.77 9.44
N TYR A 241 -14.37 17.74 9.01
CA TYR A 241 -14.81 16.62 9.84
C TYR A 241 -14.77 15.34 9.02
N PHE A 242 -14.75 14.21 9.72
CA PHE A 242 -14.70 12.87 9.16
C PHE A 242 -16.06 12.21 9.28
N GLY A 243 -16.40 11.37 8.31
CA GLY A 243 -17.58 10.54 8.33
C GLY A 243 -17.41 9.31 7.47
N PHE A 244 -18.46 8.51 7.39
CA PHE A 244 -18.53 7.39 6.47
C PHE A 244 -19.68 7.56 5.50
N ALA A 245 -19.48 7.06 4.28
CA ALA A 245 -20.48 7.08 3.23
C ALA A 245 -20.50 5.74 2.48
N GLU A 246 -21.64 5.46 1.85
CA GLU A 246 -21.67 4.49 0.76
C GLU A 246 -20.93 5.09 -0.43
N MET A 247 -19.84 4.44 -0.82
CA MET A 247 -19.16 4.75 -2.07
C MET A 247 -19.96 4.07 -3.17
N GLY A 248 -20.47 4.86 -4.12
CA GLY A 248 -21.41 4.38 -5.14
C GLY A 248 -20.83 3.26 -6.00
N PRO A 249 -21.67 2.52 -6.74
CA PRO A 249 -21.21 1.41 -7.58
C PRO A 249 -20.20 1.86 -8.64
N ASP A 250 -20.27 3.10 -9.12
CA ASP A 250 -19.38 3.62 -10.16
C ASP A 250 -18.09 4.27 -9.61
N TYR A 251 -17.90 4.29 -8.29
CA TYR A 251 -16.79 4.99 -7.62
C TYR A 251 -15.83 3.99 -6.97
N ASP A 252 -14.74 3.64 -7.66
CA ASP A 252 -13.63 2.81 -7.17
C ASP A 252 -12.73 3.60 -6.17
N CYS A 253 -13.32 4.20 -5.14
CA CYS A 253 -12.58 4.87 -4.07
C CYS A 253 -12.97 4.33 -2.69
N TYR A 254 -11.99 4.22 -1.79
CA TYR A 254 -12.18 3.79 -0.40
C TYR A 254 -12.19 4.97 0.59
N GLY A 255 -11.88 6.17 0.10
CA GLY A 255 -12.06 7.47 0.75
C GLY A 255 -12.37 8.52 -0.31
N ARG A 256 -12.88 9.68 0.13
CA ARG A 256 -12.93 10.89 -0.69
C ARG A 256 -12.97 12.15 0.16
N THR A 257 -12.41 13.21 -0.38
CA THR A 257 -12.49 14.56 0.17
C THR A 257 -13.39 15.42 -0.70
N ARG A 258 -14.46 15.95 -0.11
CA ARG A 258 -15.42 16.83 -0.80
C ARG A 258 -15.41 18.23 -0.22
N LEU A 259 -15.79 19.21 -1.02
CA LEU A 259 -15.97 20.57 -0.54
C LEU A 259 -17.15 20.63 0.42
N ASN A 260 -16.96 21.34 1.54
CA ASN A 260 -18.05 21.70 2.42
C ASN A 260 -18.72 22.97 1.87
N LEU A 261 -20.01 22.86 1.54
CA LEU A 261 -20.79 23.95 0.96
C LEU A 261 -21.83 24.44 1.96
N ASP A 262 -22.13 25.73 1.92
CA ASP A 262 -23.22 26.31 2.72
C ASP A 262 -24.60 25.88 2.20
N SER A 263 -25.67 26.31 2.87
CA SER A 263 -27.06 25.99 2.48
C SER A 263 -27.45 26.48 1.08
N ASN A 264 -26.67 27.37 0.47
CA ASN A 264 -26.87 27.90 -0.88
C ASN A 264 -25.88 27.29 -1.89
N ALA A 265 -25.24 26.17 -1.54
CA ALA A 265 -24.21 25.50 -2.35
C ALA A 265 -22.97 26.36 -2.63
N ARG A 266 -22.64 27.32 -1.77
CA ARG A 266 -21.44 28.15 -1.90
C ARG A 266 -20.29 27.56 -1.10
N ILE A 267 -19.08 27.73 -1.63
CA ILE A 267 -17.85 27.29 -0.96
C ILE A 267 -17.68 28.08 0.35
N ILE A 268 -17.44 27.35 1.43
CA ILE A 268 -17.13 27.93 2.74
C ILE A 268 -15.60 28.13 2.83
N PRO A 269 -15.11 29.37 3.04
CA PRO A 269 -13.68 29.61 3.24
C PRO A 269 -13.14 28.93 4.50
N ALA A 270 -11.88 28.49 4.45
CA ALA A 270 -11.18 27.88 5.58
C ALA A 270 -10.20 28.88 6.24
N SER A 271 -8.89 28.67 6.10
CA SER A 271 -7.87 29.46 6.81
C SER A 271 -7.71 30.89 6.27
N GLY A 272 -8.17 31.15 5.05
CA GLY A 272 -8.05 32.46 4.41
C GLY A 272 -8.82 32.60 3.09
N PRO A 273 -8.67 33.74 2.39
CA PRO A 273 -9.24 33.92 1.06
C PRO A 273 -8.83 32.81 0.09
N ASN A 274 -9.74 32.39 -0.80
CA ASN A 274 -9.49 31.35 -1.80
C ASN A 274 -9.10 29.96 -1.24
N THR A 275 -9.33 29.71 0.05
CA THR A 275 -9.24 28.39 0.68
C THR A 275 -10.64 27.82 0.92
N ARG A 276 -10.75 26.56 1.34
CA ARG A 276 -12.01 25.82 1.39
C ARG A 276 -12.09 24.81 2.54
N CYS A 277 -13.21 24.81 3.24
CA CYS A 277 -13.57 23.75 4.17
C CYS A 277 -13.89 22.46 3.41
N SER A 278 -13.62 21.31 4.05
CA SER A 278 -13.74 19.99 3.44
C SER A 278 -14.50 19.01 4.32
N ILE A 279 -15.11 18.01 3.70
CA ILE A 279 -15.69 16.84 4.36
C ILE A 279 -14.87 15.63 3.91
N VAL A 280 -14.31 14.88 4.85
CA VAL A 280 -13.63 13.61 4.57
C VAL A 280 -14.62 12.48 4.80
N GLU A 281 -14.87 11.68 3.76
CA GLU A 281 -15.73 10.50 3.85
C GLU A 281 -14.96 9.24 3.53
N LEU A 282 -15.07 8.26 4.41
CA LEU A 282 -14.48 6.94 4.24
C LEU A 282 -15.56 5.93 3.85
N SER A 283 -15.16 4.86 3.17
CA SER A 283 -16.10 3.82 2.79
C SER A 283 -16.69 3.09 4.01
N ASN A 284 -18.01 2.93 4.05
CA ASN A 284 -18.71 2.10 5.06
C ASN A 284 -18.19 0.66 5.12
N ARG A 285 -17.51 0.18 4.07
CA ARG A 285 -16.90 -1.15 4.04
C ARG A 285 -15.80 -1.33 5.10
N TYR A 286 -15.11 -0.26 5.53
CA TYR A 286 -14.17 -0.33 6.64
C TYR A 286 -14.86 -0.70 7.96
N ILE A 287 -15.98 -0.05 8.29
CA ILE A 287 -16.76 -0.34 9.50
C ILE A 287 -17.18 -1.81 9.49
N TRP A 288 -17.68 -2.29 8.36
CA TRP A 288 -18.11 -3.67 8.22
C TRP A 288 -16.97 -4.66 8.55
N TRP A 289 -15.78 -4.45 7.98
CA TRP A 289 -14.62 -5.30 8.26
C TRP A 289 -14.15 -5.22 9.71
N LEU A 290 -14.12 -4.04 10.30
CA LEU A 290 -13.70 -3.85 11.69
C LEU A 290 -14.69 -4.51 12.68
N ILE A 291 -15.99 -4.48 12.40
CA ILE A 291 -17.00 -5.22 13.17
C ILE A 291 -16.73 -6.73 13.09
N GLU A 292 -16.49 -7.28 11.90
CA GLU A 292 -16.22 -8.71 11.73
C GLU A 292 -14.96 -9.15 12.48
N MET A 293 -13.89 -8.34 12.44
CA MET A 293 -12.63 -8.62 13.14
C MET A 293 -12.79 -8.50 14.67
N SER A 294 -13.58 -7.54 15.15
CA SER A 294 -13.92 -7.42 16.56
C SER A 294 -14.70 -8.65 17.06
N ARG A 295 -15.69 -9.10 16.27
CA ARG A 295 -16.50 -10.28 16.59
C ARG A 295 -15.65 -11.55 16.70
N LEU A 296 -14.69 -11.72 15.80
CA LEU A 296 -13.71 -12.81 15.86
C LEU A 296 -12.94 -12.79 17.20
N THR A 297 -12.44 -11.63 17.58
CA THR A 297 -11.64 -11.46 18.81
C THR A 297 -12.47 -11.76 20.06
N ALA A 298 -13.73 -11.29 20.09
CA ALA A 298 -14.60 -11.46 21.24
C ALA A 298 -15.19 -12.86 21.40
N THR A 299 -15.48 -13.56 20.29
CA THR A 299 -16.26 -14.82 20.32
C THR A 299 -15.52 -16.02 19.75
N GLY A 300 -14.33 -15.84 19.19
CA GLY A 300 -13.64 -16.85 18.38
C GLY A 300 -14.33 -17.13 17.04
N GLN A 301 -15.36 -16.36 16.67
CA GLN A 301 -16.16 -16.58 15.47
C GLN A 301 -16.36 -15.27 14.68
N ALA A 302 -15.96 -15.23 13.41
CA ALA A 302 -16.44 -14.22 12.44
C ALA A 302 -17.56 -14.81 11.59
N ALA A 303 -18.58 -14.01 11.21
CA ALA A 303 -19.67 -14.54 10.39
C ALA A 303 -19.16 -14.86 8.98
N ASN A 304 -18.09 -14.17 8.59
CA ASN A 304 -17.54 -14.16 7.25
C ASN A 304 -16.12 -14.74 7.15
N ILE A 305 -15.73 -15.70 8.01
CA ILE A 305 -14.55 -16.57 7.73
C ILE A 305 -14.68 -17.21 6.33
N ASN A 306 -15.93 -17.46 5.91
CA ASN A 306 -16.25 -17.97 4.59
C ASN A 306 -15.95 -16.99 3.45
N TRP A 307 -15.94 -15.68 3.67
CA TRP A 307 -15.70 -14.70 2.59
C TRP A 307 -14.33 -14.88 1.93
N PHE A 308 -13.26 -15.11 2.72
CA PHE A 308 -11.91 -15.39 2.20
C PHE A 308 -11.84 -16.69 1.37
N GLN A 309 -12.72 -17.66 1.67
CA GLN A 309 -12.85 -18.89 0.89
C GLN A 309 -13.73 -18.69 -0.34
N GLU A 310 -14.79 -17.88 -0.24
CA GLU A 310 -15.68 -17.52 -1.32
C GLU A 310 -14.95 -16.73 -2.41
N VAL A 311 -14.12 -15.76 -2.03
CA VAL A 311 -13.34 -14.98 -3.00
C VAL A 311 -12.42 -15.88 -3.85
N GLN A 312 -11.76 -16.87 -3.24
CA GLN A 312 -10.97 -17.87 -3.99
C GLN A 312 -11.85 -18.78 -4.88
N ARG A 313 -13.06 -19.12 -4.44
CA ARG A 313 -14.00 -19.92 -5.23
C ARG A 313 -14.56 -19.16 -6.43
N MET A 314 -14.81 -17.86 -6.30
CA MET A 314 -15.30 -17.00 -7.40
C MET A 314 -14.35 -17.03 -8.60
N PHE A 315 -13.04 -17.02 -8.34
CA PHE A 315 -12.02 -17.13 -9.37
C PHE A 315 -11.70 -18.58 -9.77
N ARG A 316 -12.55 -19.54 -9.40
CA ARG A 316 -12.42 -20.96 -9.69
C ARG A 316 -11.06 -21.55 -9.28
N VAL A 317 -10.44 -21.01 -8.23
CA VAL A 317 -9.20 -21.58 -7.69
C VAL A 317 -9.49 -23.03 -7.26
N PRO A 318 -8.80 -24.04 -7.83
CA PRO A 318 -8.99 -25.44 -7.47
C PRO A 318 -8.71 -25.66 -5.99
N ALA A 319 -9.41 -26.60 -5.34
CA ALA A 319 -9.28 -26.82 -3.90
C ALA A 319 -7.83 -27.04 -3.44
N HIS A 320 -7.02 -27.76 -4.23
CA HIS A 320 -5.61 -28.02 -3.93
C HIS A 320 -4.68 -26.80 -4.13
N LYS A 321 -5.14 -25.73 -4.81
CA LYS A 321 -4.43 -24.46 -5.00
C LYS A 321 -4.91 -23.34 -4.06
N ARG A 322 -5.99 -23.56 -3.29
CA ARG A 322 -6.49 -22.59 -2.30
C ARG A 322 -5.59 -22.53 -1.08
N GLU A 323 -5.64 -21.38 -0.40
CA GLU A 323 -4.91 -21.11 0.84
C GLU A 323 -5.83 -20.61 1.95
N HIS A 324 -5.42 -20.87 3.19
CA HIS A 324 -6.02 -20.23 4.35
C HIS A 324 -5.55 -18.78 4.44
N ILE A 325 -6.46 -17.85 4.69
CA ILE A 325 -6.13 -16.46 4.98
C ILE A 325 -6.31 -16.24 6.48
N ASP A 326 -5.22 -15.93 7.16
CA ASP A 326 -5.20 -15.64 8.59
C ASP A 326 -5.86 -14.30 8.86
N LEU A 327 -6.83 -14.32 9.78
CA LEU A 327 -7.67 -13.16 10.06
C LEU A 327 -6.91 -12.08 10.82
N THR A 328 -5.96 -12.45 11.69
CA THR A 328 -5.08 -11.50 12.36
C THR A 328 -4.19 -10.76 11.36
N SER A 329 -3.64 -11.48 10.38
CA SER A 329 -2.88 -10.89 9.28
C SER A 329 -3.74 -9.92 8.45
N ALA A 330 -4.98 -10.31 8.12
CA ALA A 330 -5.93 -9.43 7.42
C ALA A 330 -6.27 -8.17 8.24
N TYR A 331 -6.46 -8.31 9.56
CA TYR A 331 -6.74 -7.19 10.45
C TYR A 331 -5.64 -6.11 10.41
N PHE A 332 -4.36 -6.50 10.37
CA PHE A 332 -3.26 -5.55 10.23
C PHE A 332 -3.25 -4.81 8.89
N ARG A 333 -3.66 -5.48 7.81
CA ARG A 333 -3.81 -4.84 6.50
C ARG A 333 -4.97 -3.86 6.49
N ILE A 334 -6.13 -4.25 7.03
CA ILE A 334 -7.31 -3.39 7.16
C ILE A 334 -7.00 -2.14 7.98
N THR A 335 -6.35 -2.32 9.14
CA THR A 335 -6.05 -1.22 10.05
C THR A 335 -5.03 -0.25 9.46
N LEU A 336 -3.99 -0.74 8.78
CA LEU A 336 -3.09 0.12 8.01
C LEU A 336 -3.83 0.83 6.88
N MET A 337 -4.60 0.10 6.07
CA MET A 337 -5.26 0.66 4.89
C MET A 337 -6.24 1.79 5.28
N LEU A 338 -6.95 1.64 6.39
CA LEU A 338 -7.76 2.70 6.98
C LEU A 338 -6.91 3.89 7.44
N ALA A 339 -5.77 3.65 8.12
CA ALA A 339 -4.86 4.72 8.53
C ALA A 339 -4.31 5.50 7.32
N CYS A 340 -3.87 4.80 6.26
CA CYS A 340 -3.44 5.40 5.00
C CYS A 340 -4.56 6.23 4.38
N THR A 341 -5.79 5.70 4.30
CA THR A 341 -6.93 6.42 3.72
C THR A 341 -7.26 7.68 4.53
N VAL A 342 -7.26 7.60 5.87
CA VAL A 342 -7.49 8.77 6.73
C VAL A 342 -6.46 9.86 6.49
N LEU A 343 -5.17 9.50 6.40
CA LEU A 343 -4.09 10.44 6.15
C LEU A 343 -4.14 11.01 4.73
N HIS A 344 -4.39 10.16 3.74
CA HIS A 344 -4.55 10.52 2.34
C HIS A 344 -5.61 11.60 2.16
N GLU A 345 -6.82 11.35 2.68
CA GLU A 345 -7.91 12.32 2.59
C GLU A 345 -7.68 13.56 3.45
N LEU A 346 -7.02 13.43 4.61
CA LEU A 346 -6.62 14.59 5.41
C LEU A 346 -5.66 15.50 4.63
N VAL A 347 -4.75 14.95 3.83
CA VAL A 347 -3.82 15.75 3.02
C VAL A 347 -4.57 16.57 1.96
N HIS A 348 -5.59 16.00 1.32
CA HIS A 348 -6.48 16.77 0.43
C HIS A 348 -7.25 17.85 1.18
N ALA A 349 -7.80 17.51 2.35
CA ALA A 349 -8.52 18.48 3.19
C ALA A 349 -7.59 19.63 3.64
N PHE A 350 -6.35 19.32 4.00
CA PHE A 350 -5.34 20.29 4.39
C PHE A 350 -4.93 21.19 3.22
N SER A 351 -4.75 20.60 2.03
CA SER A 351 -4.50 21.36 0.79
C SER A 351 -5.66 22.31 0.52
N ASN A 352 -6.91 21.86 0.61
CA ASN A 352 -8.07 22.75 0.48
C ASN A 352 -8.07 23.87 1.54
N ALA A 353 -7.68 23.57 2.78
CA ALA A 353 -7.73 24.54 3.87
C ALA A 353 -6.66 25.63 3.78
N TYR A 354 -5.49 25.35 3.20
CA TYR A 354 -4.32 26.26 3.24
C TYR A 354 -3.78 26.68 1.86
N PHE A 355 -4.03 25.92 0.79
CA PHE A 355 -3.60 26.29 -0.54
C PHE A 355 -4.61 27.23 -1.20
N GLU A 356 -4.15 28.46 -1.50
CA GLU A 356 -4.97 29.50 -2.13
C GLU A 356 -5.25 29.14 -3.61
N ASN A 357 -6.51 28.83 -3.93
CA ASN A 357 -6.95 28.55 -5.30
C ASN A 357 -8.14 29.45 -5.68
N PRO A 358 -7.93 30.51 -6.49
CA PRO A 358 -8.98 31.45 -6.88
C PRO A 358 -10.02 30.83 -7.84
N THR A 359 -9.72 29.68 -8.44
CA THR A 359 -10.61 28.94 -9.35
C THR A 359 -10.84 27.52 -8.83
N PRO A 360 -11.49 27.35 -7.66
CA PRO A 360 -11.49 26.08 -6.93
C PRO A 360 -12.22 24.93 -7.65
N LEU A 361 -13.07 25.23 -8.64
CA LEU A 361 -13.75 24.24 -9.47
C LEU A 361 -12.96 23.84 -10.71
N ALA A 362 -11.92 24.61 -11.07
CA ALA A 362 -11.04 24.33 -12.19
C ALA A 362 -9.81 23.54 -11.75
N GLN A 363 -9.22 22.84 -12.71
CA GLN A 363 -7.94 22.18 -12.54
C GLN A 363 -6.78 23.12 -12.89
N PRO A 364 -5.60 22.96 -12.25
CA PRO A 364 -5.31 22.04 -11.15
C PRO A 364 -5.79 22.55 -9.77
N ARG A 365 -6.26 21.64 -8.92
CA ARG A 365 -6.79 21.98 -7.58
C ARG A 365 -5.75 22.07 -6.48
N GLU A 366 -4.68 21.28 -6.60
CA GLU A 366 -3.63 21.10 -5.61
C GLU A 366 -2.25 21.40 -6.25
N PRO A 367 -1.25 21.82 -5.45
CA PRO A 367 0.11 21.98 -5.95
C PRO A 367 0.74 20.62 -6.28
N TRP A 368 1.86 20.60 -6.99
CA TRP A 368 2.74 19.45 -7.18
C TRP A 368 3.86 19.46 -6.13
N ILE A 369 4.29 18.27 -5.74
CA ILE A 369 5.57 18.10 -5.05
C ILE A 369 6.67 18.04 -6.11
N ARG A 370 7.82 18.68 -5.87
CA ARG A 370 8.93 18.64 -6.83
C ARG A 370 9.31 17.18 -7.14
N GLY A 371 9.39 16.88 -8.45
CA GLY A 371 9.79 15.57 -8.95
C GLY A 371 8.65 14.57 -9.13
N THR A 372 7.41 14.89 -8.71
CA THR A 372 6.24 14.06 -9.02
C THR A 372 5.60 14.50 -10.33
N ARG A 373 4.99 13.55 -11.04
CA ARG A 373 4.25 13.79 -12.28
C ARG A 373 2.79 14.13 -11.97
N CYS A 374 2.22 13.51 -10.94
CA CYS A 374 0.84 13.74 -10.51
C CYS A 374 0.77 14.71 -9.32
N ASN A 375 -0.28 15.54 -9.26
CA ASN A 375 -0.58 16.41 -8.11
C ASN A 375 -1.56 15.81 -7.11
N GLU A 376 -1.90 14.52 -7.23
CA GLU A 376 -2.75 13.84 -6.27
C GLU A 376 -2.00 13.76 -4.92
N GLN A 377 -2.34 14.67 -4.01
CA GLN A 377 -1.53 14.90 -2.82
C GLN A 377 -1.59 13.75 -1.82
N GLY A 378 -2.68 13.00 -1.75
CA GLY A 378 -2.78 11.83 -0.89
C GLY A 378 -1.80 10.74 -1.32
N CYS A 379 -1.73 10.43 -2.63
CA CYS A 379 -0.78 9.49 -3.21
C CYS A 379 0.67 9.99 -3.07
N CYS A 380 0.91 11.28 -3.29
CA CYS A 380 2.24 11.88 -3.10
C CYS A 380 2.70 11.75 -1.63
N PHE A 381 1.79 11.94 -0.68
CA PHE A 381 2.06 11.78 0.74
C PHE A 381 2.37 10.31 1.10
N GLU A 382 1.58 9.36 0.61
CA GLU A 382 1.85 7.93 0.83
C GLU A 382 3.23 7.52 0.27
N GLN A 383 3.57 7.98 -0.95
CA GLN A 383 4.91 7.78 -1.52
C GLN A 383 5.99 8.40 -0.62
N PHE A 384 5.77 9.61 -0.12
CA PHE A 384 6.72 10.31 0.74
C PHE A 384 6.90 9.63 2.11
N ILE A 385 5.86 9.04 2.68
CA ILE A 385 5.91 8.37 3.99
C ILE A 385 6.39 6.93 3.87
N PHE A 386 5.78 6.12 3.00
CA PHE A 386 6.04 4.68 2.92
C PHE A 386 7.02 4.29 1.81
N GLY A 387 7.41 5.21 0.92
CA GLY A 387 8.28 4.91 -0.23
C GLY A 387 7.57 4.23 -1.40
N GLY A 388 6.25 4.23 -1.37
CA GLY A 388 5.35 3.56 -2.31
C GLY A 388 3.90 3.69 -1.85
N LEU A 389 2.94 3.27 -2.67
CA LEU A 389 1.53 3.15 -2.28
C LEU A 389 1.21 1.68 -1.96
N PRO A 390 0.79 1.33 -0.75
CA PRO A 390 0.32 -0.02 -0.45
C PRO A 390 -0.98 -0.29 -1.22
N ARG A 391 -0.96 -1.27 -2.12
CA ARG A 391 -2.11 -1.68 -2.94
C ARG A 391 -2.41 -3.15 -2.74
N ALA A 392 -3.69 -3.48 -2.74
CA ALA A 392 -4.15 -4.86 -2.67
C ALA A 392 -3.82 -5.60 -3.96
N MET A 393 -3.31 -6.83 -3.87
CA MET A 393 -3.29 -7.70 -5.04
C MET A 393 -4.71 -8.24 -5.27
N ILE A 394 -5.51 -7.50 -6.05
CA ILE A 394 -6.90 -7.85 -6.36
C ILE A 394 -6.99 -8.76 -7.58
N ILE A 395 -8.10 -9.49 -7.69
CA ILE A 395 -8.50 -10.18 -8.91
C ILE A 395 -9.83 -9.56 -9.36
N GLY A 396 -9.87 -9.02 -10.57
CA GLY A 396 -11.00 -8.23 -11.09
C GLY A 396 -11.88 -8.93 -12.13
N ILE A 397 -11.52 -10.16 -12.56
CA ILE A 397 -12.08 -10.82 -13.75
C ILE A 397 -12.43 -12.29 -13.45
N PRO A 398 -13.55 -12.86 -13.92
CA PRO A 398 -14.70 -12.26 -14.66
C PRO A 398 -15.48 -11.24 -13.82
N PRO A 399 -16.28 -10.31 -14.40
CA PRO A 399 -16.76 -9.12 -13.71
C PRO A 399 -17.36 -9.45 -12.35
N ILE A 400 -16.72 -8.93 -11.30
CA ILE A 400 -17.19 -9.01 -9.93
C ILE A 400 -17.91 -7.71 -9.57
N SER A 401 -18.81 -7.76 -8.60
CA SER A 401 -19.44 -6.53 -8.14
C SER A 401 -18.41 -5.61 -7.50
N HIS A 402 -18.58 -4.30 -7.63
CA HIS A 402 -17.72 -3.30 -6.99
C HIS A 402 -17.57 -3.51 -5.48
N ARG A 403 -18.59 -4.08 -4.82
CA ARG A 403 -18.48 -4.51 -3.43
C ARG A 403 -17.33 -5.49 -3.20
N TYR A 404 -17.20 -6.53 -4.02
CA TYR A 404 -16.12 -7.50 -3.89
C TYR A 404 -14.76 -6.89 -4.24
N THR A 405 -14.71 -5.97 -5.19
CA THR A 405 -13.49 -5.20 -5.49
C THR A 405 -13.07 -4.39 -4.27
N SER A 406 -13.98 -3.59 -3.70
CA SER A 406 -13.72 -2.79 -2.50
C SER A 406 -13.32 -3.63 -1.29
N ASP A 407 -13.98 -4.77 -1.07
CA ASP A 407 -13.62 -5.68 0.02
C ASP A 407 -12.23 -6.30 -0.19
N GLN A 408 -11.84 -6.64 -1.43
CA GLN A 408 -10.48 -7.08 -1.74
C GLN A 408 -9.46 -5.97 -1.51
N THR A 409 -9.78 -4.72 -1.88
CA THR A 409 -8.88 -3.58 -1.67
C THR A 409 -8.64 -3.31 -0.18
N ILE A 410 -9.68 -3.39 0.65
CA ILE A 410 -9.61 -3.12 2.08
C ILE A 410 -8.99 -4.29 2.86
N ALA A 411 -9.45 -5.52 2.64
CA ALA A 411 -9.00 -6.68 3.40
C ALA A 411 -7.69 -7.29 2.88
N MET A 412 -7.31 -6.97 1.63
CA MET A 412 -6.12 -7.46 0.96
C MET A 412 -5.97 -8.98 1.13
N PRO A 413 -6.99 -9.79 0.75
CA PRO A 413 -7.04 -11.21 1.09
C PRO A 413 -5.86 -12.00 0.56
N PHE A 414 -5.31 -11.55 -0.57
CA PHE A 414 -4.22 -12.22 -1.23
C PHE A 414 -2.86 -11.56 -0.94
N GLY A 415 -2.81 -10.62 0.02
CA GLY A 415 -1.65 -9.80 0.31
C GLY A 415 -1.64 -8.51 -0.51
N ALA A 416 -0.51 -7.82 -0.45
CA ALA A 416 -0.35 -6.47 -1.00
C ALA A 416 0.96 -6.31 -1.74
N PHE A 417 1.03 -5.24 -2.54
CA PHE A 417 2.22 -4.84 -3.27
C PHE A 417 2.33 -3.32 -3.27
N PHE A 418 3.50 -2.82 -3.65
CA PHE A 418 3.67 -1.42 -4.01
C PHE A 418 4.52 -1.28 -5.26
N GLU A 419 4.41 -0.11 -5.88
CA GLU A 419 5.18 0.27 -7.05
C GLU A 419 6.29 1.24 -6.64
N GLU A 420 7.48 1.11 -7.22
CA GLU A 420 8.58 2.04 -6.94
C GLU A 420 8.24 3.49 -7.32
N GLN A 421 7.55 3.65 -8.46
CA GLN A 421 7.00 4.90 -8.94
C GLN A 421 5.53 4.67 -9.31
N TRP A 422 4.62 5.12 -8.46
CA TRP A 422 3.18 4.87 -8.65
C TRP A 422 2.60 5.65 -9.84
N ASP A 423 3.09 6.87 -10.08
CA ASP A 423 2.56 7.79 -11.11
C ASP A 423 3.20 7.61 -12.50
N GLN A 424 4.15 6.68 -12.63
CA GLN A 424 4.90 6.41 -13.86
C GLN A 424 4.00 6.21 -15.09
N TRP A 425 2.92 5.45 -14.94
CA TRP A 425 1.93 5.19 -15.99
C TRP A 425 0.53 5.72 -15.66
N PHE A 426 0.42 6.63 -14.70
CA PHE A 426 -0.86 7.22 -14.34
C PHE A 426 -1.42 8.03 -15.52
N ILE A 427 -2.72 7.94 -15.72
CA ILE A 427 -3.43 8.63 -16.79
C ILE A 427 -4.55 9.45 -16.15
N GLN A 428 -4.58 10.72 -16.51
CA GLN A 428 -5.68 11.60 -16.15
C GLN A 428 -6.94 11.20 -16.92
N PHE A 429 -7.99 10.83 -16.21
CA PHE A 429 -9.33 10.65 -16.78
C PHE A 429 -10.07 12.00 -16.82
N ALA A 430 -11.09 12.11 -17.69
CA ALA A 430 -11.77 13.38 -17.96
C ALA A 430 -12.49 13.99 -16.73
N ASP A 431 -12.83 13.15 -15.76
CA ASP A 431 -13.51 13.47 -14.50
C ASP A 431 -12.60 13.39 -13.26
N ASP A 432 -11.30 13.15 -13.46
CA ASP A 432 -10.34 13.01 -12.37
C ASP A 432 -10.09 14.37 -11.68
N ASN A 433 -10.02 14.33 -10.35
CA ASN A 433 -9.64 15.48 -9.54
C ASN A 433 -8.13 15.75 -9.60
N SER A 434 -7.36 14.80 -10.15
CA SER A 434 -5.91 14.85 -10.30
C SER A 434 -5.50 15.38 -11.67
N CYS A 435 -4.34 16.04 -11.71
CA CYS A 435 -3.67 16.52 -12.90
C CYS A 435 -2.29 15.89 -13.02
N VAL A 436 -1.94 15.56 -14.26
CA VAL A 436 -0.67 14.97 -14.60
C VAL A 436 0.14 15.97 -15.41
N MET A 437 1.41 16.13 -15.06
CA MET A 437 2.40 16.95 -15.76
C MET A 437 3.35 16.02 -16.54
N PRO A 438 3.03 15.61 -17.79
CA PRO A 438 3.73 14.54 -18.49
C PRO A 438 5.18 14.87 -18.88
N SER A 439 5.54 16.16 -18.88
CA SER A 439 6.90 16.60 -19.16
C SER A 439 7.90 16.22 -18.06
N VAL A 440 7.44 16.03 -16.82
CA VAL A 440 8.28 15.60 -15.71
C VAL A 440 8.55 14.10 -15.80
N ASN A 441 9.84 13.73 -15.65
CA ASN A 441 10.32 12.35 -15.69
C ASN A 441 9.83 11.58 -16.94
N LYS A 442 9.73 12.26 -18.09
CA LYS A 442 9.24 11.67 -19.35
C LYS A 442 10.02 10.42 -19.79
N ALA A 443 11.29 10.30 -19.40
CA ALA A 443 12.08 9.10 -19.68
C ALA A 443 11.59 7.87 -18.91
N ASP A 444 11.04 8.06 -17.70
CA ASP A 444 10.59 6.99 -16.82
C ASP A 444 9.34 6.30 -17.39
N SER A 445 8.51 6.99 -18.19
CA SER A 445 7.33 6.36 -18.82
C SER A 445 7.69 5.21 -19.77
N ASN A 446 8.91 5.22 -20.31
CA ASN A 446 9.43 4.19 -21.22
C ASN A 446 10.23 3.10 -20.51
N GLN A 447 10.42 3.22 -19.18
CA GLN A 447 11.06 2.19 -18.37
C GLN A 447 10.03 1.16 -17.89
N PRO A 448 10.43 -0.06 -17.57
CA PRO A 448 9.53 -1.03 -16.96
C PRO A 448 9.11 -0.59 -15.55
N ARG A 449 7.83 -0.73 -15.24
CA ARG A 449 7.26 -0.49 -13.92
C ARG A 449 7.69 -1.60 -12.97
N ARG A 450 8.27 -1.22 -11.84
CA ARG A 450 8.73 -2.13 -10.77
C ARG A 450 7.69 -2.29 -9.70
N MET A 451 7.34 -3.54 -9.40
CA MET A 451 6.41 -3.92 -8.33
C MET A 451 7.10 -4.84 -7.35
N TYR A 452 6.84 -4.62 -6.06
CA TYR A 452 7.35 -5.45 -4.97
C TYR A 452 6.18 -5.93 -4.11
N PRO A 453 6.10 -7.23 -3.77
CA PRO A 453 5.17 -7.70 -2.76
C PRO A 453 5.56 -7.16 -1.38
N ILE A 454 4.57 -6.82 -0.56
CA ILE A 454 4.79 -6.33 0.80
C ILE A 454 4.71 -7.51 1.77
N LEU A 455 5.73 -7.67 2.60
CA LEU A 455 5.76 -8.73 3.61
C LEU A 455 4.67 -8.52 4.66
N GLN A 456 3.96 -9.59 5.03
CA GLN A 456 2.93 -9.50 6.07
C GLN A 456 3.51 -9.05 7.42
N GLU A 457 4.77 -9.41 7.69
CA GLU A 457 5.50 -8.95 8.87
C GLU A 457 5.59 -7.41 8.97
N TRP A 458 5.77 -6.70 7.85
CA TRP A 458 5.83 -5.23 7.85
C TRP A 458 4.51 -4.62 8.34
N PHE A 459 3.36 -5.13 7.87
CA PHE A 459 2.04 -4.70 8.34
C PHE A 459 1.83 -4.89 9.84
N GLN A 460 2.45 -5.91 10.44
CA GLN A 460 2.33 -6.12 11.88
C GLN A 460 3.28 -5.22 12.66
N ARG A 461 4.55 -5.15 12.24
CA ARG A 461 5.58 -4.38 12.93
C ARG A 461 5.28 -2.89 12.96
N ILE A 462 4.68 -2.32 11.92
CA ILE A 462 4.32 -0.90 11.91
C ILE A 462 3.32 -0.51 13.03
N HIS A 463 2.62 -1.48 13.61
CA HIS A 463 1.71 -1.28 14.73
C HIS A 463 2.37 -1.48 16.11
N SER A 464 3.65 -1.89 16.18
CA SER A 464 4.31 -2.24 17.44
C SER A 464 5.02 -1.04 18.08
N ASP A 465 5.00 -0.96 19.41
CA ASP A 465 5.78 0.04 20.14
C ASP A 465 7.28 -0.10 19.87
N ALA A 466 7.79 -1.32 19.65
CA ALA A 466 9.20 -1.56 19.33
C ALA A 466 9.61 -0.87 18.01
N MET A 467 8.76 -0.92 16.99
CA MET A 467 9.03 -0.19 15.75
C MET A 467 9.15 1.32 16.00
N TRP A 468 8.25 1.89 16.79
CA TRP A 468 8.21 3.35 16.95
C TRP A 468 9.21 3.89 17.97
N MET A 469 9.36 3.22 19.11
CA MET A 469 10.24 3.64 20.20
C MET A 469 11.71 3.33 19.96
N ASP A 470 12.02 2.34 19.12
CA ASP A 470 13.39 1.98 18.78
C ASP A 470 13.75 2.39 17.35
N GLN A 471 13.03 1.90 16.35
CA GLN A 471 13.43 2.08 14.95
C GLN A 471 13.10 3.49 14.43
N VAL A 472 11.86 3.95 14.57
CA VAL A 472 11.46 5.30 14.12
C VAL A 472 12.17 6.38 14.93
N GLN A 473 12.38 6.16 16.23
CA GLN A 473 13.13 7.10 17.05
C GLN A 473 14.57 7.31 16.56
N ARG A 474 15.24 6.24 16.07
CA ARG A 474 16.62 6.30 15.56
C ARG A 474 16.71 6.75 14.10
N PHE A 475 15.86 6.20 13.23
CA PHE A 475 15.97 6.36 11.78
C PHE A 475 14.88 7.26 11.17
N GLY A 476 13.96 7.80 11.98
CA GLY A 476 12.81 8.55 11.49
C GLY A 476 11.88 7.70 10.63
N MET A 477 11.22 8.33 9.67
CA MET A 477 10.25 7.66 8.79
C MET A 477 10.89 6.68 7.81
N GLU A 478 12.22 6.67 7.66
CA GLU A 478 12.92 5.63 6.90
C GLU A 478 12.73 4.23 7.51
N ALA A 479 12.46 4.14 8.82
CA ALA A 479 12.20 2.87 9.50
C ALA A 479 10.92 2.15 9.05
N ILE A 480 9.93 2.90 8.57
CA ILE A 480 8.62 2.35 8.18
C ILE A 480 8.43 2.27 6.67
N LYS A 481 9.46 2.58 5.87
CA LYS A 481 9.40 2.38 4.42
C LYS A 481 9.07 0.93 4.12
N MET A 482 8.24 0.70 3.12
CA MET A 482 7.95 -0.65 2.66
C MET A 482 9.24 -1.30 2.14
N PRO A 483 9.55 -2.53 2.57
CA PRO A 483 10.80 -3.16 2.20
C PRO A 483 10.82 -3.50 0.71
N LYS A 484 11.78 -2.92 -0.01
CA LYS A 484 12.12 -3.37 -1.37
C LYS A 484 12.88 -4.68 -1.27
N VAL A 485 12.25 -5.78 -1.66
CA VAL A 485 12.87 -7.11 -1.70
C VAL A 485 13.27 -7.43 -3.16
N PRO A 486 14.51 -7.17 -3.59
CA PRO A 486 14.86 -7.12 -5.01
C PRO A 486 14.61 -8.43 -5.75
N LEU A 487 14.86 -9.57 -5.09
CA LEU A 487 14.69 -10.88 -5.72
C LEU A 487 13.22 -11.22 -5.99
N TRP A 488 12.30 -10.65 -5.20
CA TRP A 488 10.86 -10.85 -5.35
C TRP A 488 10.19 -9.83 -6.28
N GLN A 489 10.97 -8.96 -6.92
CA GLN A 489 10.42 -7.93 -7.79
C GLN A 489 9.78 -8.52 -9.06
N VAL A 490 8.79 -7.80 -9.57
CA VAL A 490 8.19 -8.02 -10.89
C VAL A 490 8.31 -6.75 -11.72
N MET A 491 8.73 -6.93 -12.97
CA MET A 491 8.84 -5.87 -13.96
C MET A 491 7.68 -5.99 -14.94
N LEU A 492 6.92 -4.91 -15.13
CA LEU A 492 5.93 -4.80 -16.18
C LEU A 492 6.45 -3.82 -17.23
N TRP A 493 6.56 -4.25 -18.48
CA TRP A 493 7.23 -3.47 -19.54
C TRP A 493 6.28 -2.58 -20.32
N GLU A 494 5.02 -2.99 -20.44
CA GLU A 494 4.01 -2.27 -21.21
C GLU A 494 2.73 -2.16 -20.40
N ARG A 495 1.95 -1.10 -20.69
CA ARG A 495 0.62 -0.94 -20.13
C ARG A 495 -0.31 -1.99 -20.74
N ALA A 496 -1.17 -2.57 -19.91
CA ALA A 496 -2.17 -3.54 -20.34
C ALA A 496 -3.01 -3.02 -21.51
N GLN A 497 -3.14 -3.83 -22.56
CA GLN A 497 -4.08 -3.58 -23.66
C GLN A 497 -5.47 -4.15 -23.36
N ARG A 498 -5.55 -5.16 -22.49
CA ARG A 498 -6.79 -5.84 -22.07
C ARG A 498 -6.75 -6.16 -20.57
N GLY A 499 -7.85 -5.89 -19.87
CA GLY A 499 -7.90 -6.03 -18.41
C GLY A 499 -7.15 -4.92 -17.67
N PHE A 500 -6.99 -5.10 -16.37
CA PHE A 500 -6.28 -4.18 -15.50
C PHE A 500 -4.76 -4.36 -15.61
N TRP A 501 -4.30 -5.62 -15.64
CA TRP A 501 -2.88 -5.98 -15.62
C TRP A 501 -2.34 -6.44 -16.96
N GLY A 502 -3.19 -6.92 -17.87
CA GLY A 502 -2.75 -7.44 -19.17
C GLY A 502 -2.06 -8.81 -19.06
N THR A 503 -2.24 -9.50 -17.94
CA THR A 503 -1.64 -10.82 -17.72
C THR A 503 -2.53 -11.93 -18.25
N GLY A 504 -1.92 -12.99 -18.76
CA GLY A 504 -2.64 -14.16 -19.24
C GLY A 504 -3.52 -13.91 -20.47
N GLU A 505 -3.08 -13.04 -21.40
CA GLU A 505 -3.79 -12.67 -22.64
C GLU A 505 -4.33 -13.90 -23.41
N GLU A 506 -3.58 -14.99 -23.40
CA GLU A 506 -3.93 -16.27 -24.02
C GLU A 506 -5.16 -16.96 -23.39
N ARG A 507 -5.50 -16.63 -22.14
CA ARG A 507 -6.63 -17.21 -21.40
C ARG A 507 -7.94 -16.46 -21.62
N TRP A 508 -7.88 -15.25 -22.19
CA TRP A 508 -9.07 -14.44 -22.41
C TRP A 508 -10.00 -14.92 -23.54
N ASN A 509 -9.48 -15.71 -24.48
CA ASN A 509 -10.19 -16.15 -25.68
C ASN A 509 -10.35 -17.69 -25.76
N ARG A 510 -9.92 -18.44 -24.74
CA ARG A 510 -10.21 -19.87 -24.65
C ARG A 510 -11.72 -20.00 -24.42
N ASN A 511 -12.42 -20.68 -25.32
CA ASN A 511 -13.87 -20.86 -25.42
C ASN A 511 -14.55 -21.55 -24.20
N GLU A 512 -14.16 -21.22 -22.96
CA GLU A 512 -15.03 -21.44 -21.83
C GLU A 512 -16.13 -20.37 -21.84
N PRO A 513 -17.39 -20.74 -21.55
CA PRO A 513 -18.48 -19.79 -21.52
C PRO A 513 -18.30 -18.90 -20.30
N PHE A 514 -17.50 -17.85 -20.43
CA PHE A 514 -17.79 -16.60 -19.74
C PHE A 514 -19.02 -16.04 -20.44
N GLY A 515 -20.16 -16.60 -20.06
CA GLY A 515 -21.46 -16.24 -20.58
C GLY A 515 -21.56 -14.73 -20.60
N ARG A 516 -21.84 -14.18 -21.77
CA ARG A 516 -22.33 -12.82 -21.91
C ARG A 516 -23.49 -12.67 -20.94
N THR A 517 -23.31 -11.91 -19.86
CA THR A 517 -24.43 -11.28 -19.18
C THR A 517 -24.21 -9.78 -19.30
N HIS A 518 -24.88 -9.22 -20.31
CA HIS A 518 -25.19 -7.81 -20.36
C HIS A 518 -26.20 -7.47 -19.26
N ASN A 519 -26.13 -6.21 -18.84
CA ASN A 519 -27.07 -5.41 -18.05
C ASN A 519 -26.91 -5.49 -16.52
N TRP A 520 -26.12 -4.53 -16.03
CA TRP A 520 -26.41 -3.84 -14.78
C TRP A 520 -27.57 -2.86 -15.02
N VAL A 521 -28.65 -3.05 -14.26
CA VAL A 521 -29.28 -1.99 -13.46
C VAL A 521 -28.99 -2.34 -12.01
#